data_AF-J9EQF2-F1
#
_entry.id   AF-J9EQF2-F1
#
_cell.length_a   1.000
_cell.length_b   1.000
_cell.length_c   1.000
_cell.angle_alpha   90.00
_cell.angle_beta   90.00
_cell.angle_gamma   90.00
#
_symmetry.space_group_name_H-M   'P 1'
#
loop_
_entity.id
_entity.type
_entity.pdbx_description
1 polymer ?
#
loop_
_entity_poly.entity_id
_entity_poly.type
_entity_poly.pdbx_seq_one_letter_code
_entity_poly.pdbx_strand_id
1 'polypeptide(L)'
;MESGKSPPEENLQEFTLKEDSELRFEVANGDVMLELVDGRAEVFGTELIQHKKYVFPAGSRVAVFTWKKAVVELVGKTESAYVAEQTPM
;
A
#
# COMPACT_ATOMS: atom_id res chain seq x y z
N MET A 1 15.34 25.27 8.47
CA MET A 1 15.67 24.14 7.57
C MET A 1 15.29 22.88 8.34
N GLU A 2 14.03 22.45 8.26
CA GLU A 2 13.63 21.17 8.81
C GLU A 2 14.01 20.10 7.80
N SER A 3 15.08 19.37 8.10
CA SER A 3 15.48 18.18 7.36
C SER A 3 14.35 17.17 7.48
N GLY A 4 13.65 16.92 6.37
CA GLY A 4 12.68 15.85 6.25
C GLY A 4 13.34 14.52 6.59
N LYS A 5 13.08 14.02 7.79
CA LYS A 5 13.54 12.72 8.23
C LYS A 5 12.68 11.70 7.49
N SER A 6 13.24 11.10 6.44
CA SER A 6 12.68 9.88 5.87
C SER A 6 12.51 8.86 7.00
N PRO A 7 11.31 8.29 7.20
CA PRO A 7 11.11 7.30 8.25
C PRO A 7 12.09 6.14 8.01
N PRO A 8 12.65 5.55 9.09
CA PRO A 8 13.60 4.45 8.96
C PRO A 8 12.95 3.29 8.20
N GLU A 9 13.71 2.63 7.30
CA GLU A 9 13.33 1.45 6.50
C GLU A 9 12.94 0.20 7.33
N GLU A 10 12.75 0.34 8.65
CA GLU A 10 12.64 -0.77 9.60
C GLU A 10 11.41 -1.66 9.42
N ASN A 11 10.48 -1.35 8.51
CA ASN A 11 9.33 -2.21 8.18
C ASN A 11 8.91 -2.09 6.71
N LEU A 12 9.84 -2.20 5.75
CA LEU A 12 9.48 -2.33 4.33
C LEU A 12 8.86 -3.71 4.07
N GLN A 13 7.68 -3.73 3.45
CA GLN A 13 6.99 -4.93 3.00
C GLN A 13 6.59 -4.76 1.54
N GLU A 14 7.04 -5.68 0.67
CA GLU A 14 6.66 -5.71 -0.74
C GLU A 14 5.56 -6.75 -0.98
N PHE A 15 4.56 -6.38 -1.79
CA PHE A 15 3.46 -7.25 -2.18
C PHE A 15 3.33 -7.28 -3.70
N THR A 16 3.41 -8.48 -4.28
CA THR A 16 3.02 -8.71 -5.67
C THR A 16 1.54 -9.10 -5.72
N LEU A 17 0.75 -8.29 -6.41
CA LEU A 17 -0.66 -8.52 -6.68
C LEU A 17 -0.84 -9.14 -8.06
N LYS A 18 -1.61 -10.23 -8.11
CA LYS A 18 -2.06 -10.88 -9.35
C LYS A 18 -3.34 -10.21 -9.86
N GLU A 19 -3.79 -10.65 -11.03
CA GLU A 19 -5.05 -10.21 -11.63
C GLU A 19 -6.20 -10.47 -10.67
N ASP A 20 -7.10 -9.50 -10.58
CA ASP A 20 -8.30 -9.51 -9.74
C ASP A 20 -8.05 -9.76 -8.25
N SER A 21 -6.90 -9.31 -7.75
CA SER A 21 -6.53 -9.39 -6.33
C SER A 21 -6.30 -8.03 -5.70
N GLU A 22 -6.42 -7.97 -4.38
CA GLU A 22 -6.16 -6.76 -3.60
C GLU A 22 -5.27 -6.98 -2.38
N LEU A 23 -4.42 -6.02 -2.07
CA LEU A 23 -3.76 -5.90 -0.78
C LEU A 23 -4.70 -5.20 0.19
N ARG A 24 -5.06 -5.87 1.28
CA ARG A 24 -5.75 -5.25 2.42
C ARG A 24 -4.77 -5.00 3.53
N PHE A 25 -4.73 -3.78 4.05
CA PHE A 25 -3.92 -3.46 5.22
C PHE A 25 -4.62 -2.50 6.19
N GLU A 26 -4.28 -2.63 7.46
CA GLU A 26 -4.70 -1.76 8.56
C GLU A 26 -3.47 -1.14 9.22
N VAL A 27 -3.47 0.18 9.38
CA VAL A 27 -2.33 0.93 9.93
C VAL A 27 -2.37 0.87 11.46
N ALA A 28 -1.29 0.38 12.08
CA ALA A 28 -1.21 0.20 13.54
C ALA A 28 -1.00 1.52 14.28
N ASN A 29 0.25 1.93 14.38
CA ASN A 29 0.67 3.11 15.11
C ASN A 29 1.67 3.91 14.28
N GLY A 30 1.44 5.22 14.21
CA GLY A 30 2.13 6.10 13.26
C GLY A 30 1.52 6.03 11.86
N ASP A 31 2.32 6.43 10.88
CA ASP A 31 1.89 6.46 9.47
C ASP A 31 2.49 5.27 8.70
N VAL A 32 1.75 4.80 7.69
CA VAL A 32 2.24 3.86 6.69
C VAL A 32 2.26 4.55 5.33
N MET A 33 3.41 4.46 4.66
CA MET A 33 3.56 4.89 3.28
C MET A 33 3.26 3.72 2.34
N LEU A 34 2.43 3.95 1.33
CA LEU A 34 2.19 3.07 0.19
C LEU A 34 2.86 3.66 -1.05
N GLU A 35 3.56 2.83 -1.81
CA GLU A 35 4.09 3.17 -3.13
C GLU A 35 3.74 2.06 -4.14
N LEU A 36 3.28 2.46 -5.33
CA LEU A 36 3.17 1.56 -6.48
C LEU A 36 4.53 1.53 -7.19
N VAL A 37 5.20 0.38 -7.15
CA VAL A 37 6.54 0.18 -7.73
C VAL A 37 6.44 -0.23 -9.20
N ASP A 38 5.51 -1.13 -9.53
CA ASP A 38 5.32 -1.62 -10.90
C ASP A 38 3.84 -1.93 -11.19
N GLY A 39 3.44 -1.81 -12.46
CA GLY A 39 2.10 -2.18 -12.93
C GLY A 39 1.03 -1.09 -12.75
N ARG A 40 -0.22 -1.50 -12.51
CA ARG A 40 -1.36 -0.59 -12.27
C ARG A 40 -2.19 -1.07 -11.10
N ALA A 41 -2.51 -0.16 -10.19
CA ALA A 41 -3.36 -0.43 -9.05
C ALA A 41 -4.19 0.80 -8.68
N GLU A 42 -5.27 0.57 -7.96
CA GLU A 42 -6.20 1.59 -7.50
C GLU A 42 -6.55 1.40 -6.03
N VAL A 43 -6.86 2.51 -5.36
CA VAL A 43 -7.45 2.50 -4.01
C VAL A 43 -8.87 3.03 -4.15
N PHE A 44 -9.85 2.16 -3.89
CA PHE A 44 -11.29 2.48 -3.97
C PHE A 44 -11.69 3.24 -5.25
N GLY A 45 -11.25 2.74 -6.41
CA GLY A 45 -11.53 3.33 -7.73
C GLY A 45 -10.65 4.52 -8.13
N THR A 46 -9.72 4.97 -7.28
CA THR A 46 -8.74 6.01 -7.61
C THR A 46 -7.41 5.38 -8.00
N GLU A 47 -6.98 5.59 -9.25
CA GLU A 47 -5.72 5.05 -9.77
C GLU A 47 -4.50 5.63 -9.04
N LEU A 48 -3.56 4.75 -8.67
CA LEU A 48 -2.28 5.14 -8.09
C LEU A 48 -1.31 5.58 -9.19
N ILE A 49 -0.44 6.52 -8.84
CA ILE A 49 0.62 6.99 -9.74
C ILE A 49 1.88 6.23 -9.34
N GLN A 50 2.50 5.55 -10.31
CA GLN A 50 3.74 4.82 -10.09
C GLN A 50 4.82 5.73 -9.52
N HIS A 51 5.55 5.23 -8.52
CA HIS A 51 6.58 5.95 -7.74
C HIS A 51 6.10 7.18 -6.96
N LYS A 52 4.78 7.39 -6.85
CA LYS A 52 4.22 8.39 -5.93
C LYS A 52 3.95 7.75 -4.58
N LYS A 53 4.39 8.43 -3.53
CA LYS A 53 4.23 8.04 -2.13
C LYS A 53 2.92 8.56 -1.59
N TYR A 54 2.09 7.66 -1.07
CA TYR A 54 0.82 7.95 -0.41
C TYR A 54 0.93 7.60 1.07
N VAL A 55 0.56 8.52 1.96
CA VAL A 55 0.72 8.32 3.41
C VAL A 55 -0.65 8.14 4.04
N PHE A 56 -0.80 7.07 4.82
CA PHE A 56 -2.02 6.71 5.53
C PHE A 56 -1.77 6.76 7.04
N PRO A 57 -2.59 7.51 7.80
CA PRO A 57 -2.43 7.62 9.26
C PRO A 57 -2.93 6.37 9.99
N ALA A 58 -2.54 6.24 11.26
CA ALA A 58 -3.00 5.19 12.17
C ALA A 58 -4.53 5.03 12.18
N GLY A 59 -5.00 3.78 12.21
CA GLY A 59 -6.41 3.42 12.13
C GLY A 59 -7.00 3.42 10.71
N SER A 60 -6.21 3.75 9.68
CA SER A 60 -6.66 3.63 8.29
C SER A 60 -6.80 2.16 7.89
N ARG A 61 -7.88 1.84 7.18
CA ARG A 61 -8.11 0.54 6.53
C ARG A 61 -8.18 0.75 5.03
N VAL A 62 -7.27 0.11 4.32
CA VAL A 62 -7.05 0.38 2.89
C VAL A 62 -7.06 -0.93 2.12
N ALA A 63 -7.69 -0.90 0.94
CA ALA A 63 -7.60 -1.96 -0.05
C ALA A 63 -6.96 -1.37 -1.33
N VAL A 64 -5.89 -2.01 -1.80
CA VAL A 64 -5.21 -1.68 -3.05
C VAL A 64 -5.50 -2.79 -4.04
N PHE A 65 -6.32 -2.52 -5.04
CA PHE A 65 -6.78 -3.50 -6.01
C PHE A 65 -6.00 -3.39 -7.33
N THR A 66 -5.82 -4.49 -8.05
CA THR A 66 -5.35 -4.48 -9.43
C THR A 66 -6.21 -5.35 -10.34
N TRP A 67 -6.58 -4.78 -11.50
CA TRP A 67 -7.22 -5.51 -12.60
C TRP A 67 -6.25 -6.36 -13.42
N LYS A 68 -4.94 -6.32 -13.14
CA LYS A 68 -3.93 -7.03 -13.93
C LYS A 68 -2.78 -7.53 -13.08
N LYS A 69 -1.77 -6.70 -12.86
CA LYS A 69 -0.61 -7.02 -12.04
C LYS A 69 -0.09 -5.72 -11.47
N ALA A 70 0.27 -5.76 -10.20
CA ALA A 70 0.94 -4.66 -9.55
C ALA A 70 1.99 -5.17 -8.55
N VAL A 71 3.01 -4.37 -8.31
CA VAL A 71 3.93 -4.51 -7.18
C VAL A 71 3.80 -3.26 -6.34
N VAL A 72 3.46 -3.43 -5.07
CA VAL A 72 3.27 -2.33 -4.13
C VAL A 72 4.13 -2.54 -2.90
N GLU A 73 4.63 -1.44 -2.35
CA GLU A 73 5.42 -1.42 -1.13
C GLU A 73 4.67 -0.68 -0.03
N LEU A 74 4.76 -1.23 1.19
CA LEU A 74 4.36 -0.57 2.42
C LEU A 74 5.60 -0.29 3.27
N VAL A 75 5.75 0.95 3.74
CA VAL A 75 6.78 1.32 4.72
C VAL A 75 6.09 1.87 5.96
N GLY A 76 6.27 1.17 7.09
CA GLY A 76 5.66 1.53 8.37
C GLY A 76 5.02 0.31 9.02
N LYS A 77 4.46 0.50 10.22
CA LYS A 77 3.91 -0.60 11.00
C LYS A 77 2.41 -0.80 10.71
N THR A 78 2.05 -1.98 10.24
CA THR A 78 0.68 -2.42 10.00
C THR A 78 0.19 -3.34 11.12
N GLU A 79 -1.10 -3.30 11.47
CA GLU A 79 -1.73 -4.31 12.34
C GLU A 79 -1.95 -5.62 11.57
N SER A 80 -2.37 -5.47 10.32
CA SER A 80 -2.53 -6.56 9.38
C SER A 80 -2.20 -6.07 7.97
N ALA A 81 -1.62 -6.94 7.15
CA ALA A 81 -1.37 -6.72 5.73
C ALA A 81 -1.38 -8.09 5.02
N TYR A 82 -2.30 -8.29 4.08
CA TYR A 82 -2.42 -9.55 3.34
C TYR A 82 -3.07 -9.35 1.97
N VAL A 83 -2.75 -10.25 1.03
CA VAL A 83 -3.36 -10.29 -0.29
C VAL A 83 -4.62 -11.15 -0.26
N ALA A 84 -5.74 -10.61 -0.75
CA ALA A 84 -7.00 -11.31 -0.93
C ALA A 84 -7.23 -11.58 -2.43
N GLU A 85 -7.42 -12.84 -2.79
CA GLU A 85 -7.70 -13.29 -4.17
C GLU A 85 -9.21 -13.43 -4.47
N GLN A 86 -10.07 -13.26 -3.45
CA GLN A 86 -11.53 -13.25 -3.63
C GLN A 86 -12.08 -11.91 -3.16
N THR A 87 -12.61 -11.14 -4.09
CA THR A 87 -13.14 -9.80 -3.85
C THR A 87 -14.46 -9.63 -4.62
N PRO A 88 -15.38 -8.77 -4.16
CA PRO A 88 -16.63 -8.49 -4.87
C PRO A 88 -16.48 -7.39 -5.95
N MET A 89 -15.25 -7.02 -6.29
CA MET A 89 -14.93 -5.96 -7.25
C MET A 89 -15.32 -6.34 -8.69
#